data_AF-A0A0R3A9K4-F1
#
_entry.id   AF-A0A0R3A9K4-F1
#
_cell.length_a   1.000
_cell.length_b   1.000
_cell.length_c   1.000
_cell.angle_alpha   90.00
_cell.angle_beta   90.00
_cell.angle_gamma   90.00
#
_symmetry.space_group_name_H-M   'P 1'
#
loop_
_entity.id
_entity.type
_entity.pdbx_description
1 polymer ?
#
loop_
_entity_poly.entity_id
_entity_poly.type
_entity_poly.pdbx_seq_one_letter_code
_entity_poly.pdbx_strand_id
1 'polypeptide(L)' 'MFNNAQVTGLAAAAQRCGYAPQYALLVDFASDANAVMSNGTSPCAGCLAIPTENTHGYELVVDGAIQACALTLADYLATL' A
#
# COMPACT_ATOMS: atom_id res chain seq x y z
N MET A 1 10.38 9.48 -3.99
CA MET A 1 10.87 8.10 -4.17
C MET A 1 10.52 7.35 -2.90
N PHE A 2 9.73 6.27 -2.99
CA PHE A 2 9.34 5.50 -1.81
C PHE A 2 10.57 5.01 -1.06
N ASN A 3 10.58 5.16 0.26
CA ASN A 3 11.67 4.65 1.08
C ASN A 3 11.42 3.16 1.37
N ASN A 4 12.49 2.36 1.23
CA ASN A 4 12.49 0.92 1.44
C ASN A 4 11.93 0.52 2.81
N ALA A 5 12.11 1.35 3.84
CA ALA A 5 11.65 1.04 5.20
C ALA A 5 10.11 0.95 5.31
N GLN A 6 9.36 1.85 4.68
CA GLN A 6 7.89 1.81 4.70
C GLN A 6 7.37 0.62 3.90
N VAL A 7 8.01 0.32 2.76
CA VAL A 7 7.63 -0.79 1.89
C VAL A 7 7.84 -2.13 2.58
N THR A 8 9.02 -2.36 3.18
CA THR A 8 9.29 -3.62 3.89
C THR A 8 8.48 -3.73 5.18
N GLY A 9 8.21 -2.62 5.87
CA GLY A 9 7.36 -2.59 7.05
C GLY A 9 5.91 -2.98 6.76
N LEU A 10 5.32 -2.44 5.69
CA LEU A 10 3.97 -2.82 5.25
C LEU A 10 3.90 -4.29 4.82
N ALA A 11 4.92 -4.78 4.11
CA ALA A 11 4.98 -6.19 3.73
C ALA A 11 5.08 -7.12 4.96
N ALA A 12 5.87 -6.75 5.96
CA ALA A 12 5.96 -7.50 7.21
C ALA A 12 4.63 -7.51 7.98
N ALA A 13 3.90 -6.40 8.00
CA ALA A 13 2.56 -6.34 8.60
C ALA A 13 1.58 -7.29 7.91
N ALA A 14 1.55 -7.29 6.57
CA ALA A 14 0.72 -8.21 5.81
C ALA A 14 1.02 -9.68 6.14
N GLN A 15 2.31 -10.02 6.26
CA GLN A 15 2.76 -11.36 6.64
C GLN A 15 2.31 -11.76 8.05
N ARG A 16 2.37 -10.84 9.04
CA ARG A 16 1.87 -11.09 10.40
C ARG A 16 0.36 -11.33 10.43
N CYS A 17 -0.39 -10.67 9.54
CA CYS A 17 -1.82 -10.91 9.35
C CYS A 17 -2.12 -12.19 8.55
N GLY A 18 -1.12 -12.96 8.12
CA GLY A 18 -1.29 -14.21 7.38
C GLY A 18 -1.49 -14.04 5.87
N TYR A 19 -1.20 -12.87 5.32
CA TYR A 19 -1.30 -12.59 3.88
C TYR A 19 0.05 -12.68 3.17
N ALA A 20 0.01 -12.91 1.86
CA ALA A 20 1.18 -12.90 0.99
C ALA A 20 1.26 -11.54 0.24
N PRO A 21 2.06 -10.58 0.71
CA PRO A 21 2.17 -9.28 0.06
C PRO A 21 2.79 -9.41 -1.33
N GLN A 22 2.35 -8.54 -2.25
CA GLN A 22 2.91 -8.43 -3.59
C GLN A 22 3.56 -7.06 -3.75
N TYR A 23 4.82 -7.03 -4.20
CA TYR A 23 5.48 -5.79 -4.55
C TYR A 23 5.13 -5.41 -5.99
N ALA A 24 4.65 -4.17 -6.17
CA ALA A 24 4.37 -3.62 -7.48
C ALA A 24 5.37 -2.50 -7.80
N LEU A 25 6.05 -2.63 -8.94
CA LEU A 25 6.87 -1.59 -9.53
C LEU A 25 6.09 -0.98 -10.68
N LEU A 26 5.51 0.20 -10.43
CA LEU A 26 4.68 0.91 -11.40
C LEU A 26 5.45 2.14 -11.90
N VAL A 27 5.65 2.22 -13.23
CA VAL A 27 6.28 3.37 -13.89
C VAL A 27 5.19 4.39 -14.24
N ASP A 28 5.49 5.68 -14.07
CA ASP A 28 4.56 6.80 -14.33
C ASP A 28 3.22 6.72 -13.58
N PHE A 29 3.24 6.11 -12.39
CA PHE A 29 2.07 6.00 -11.53
C PHE A 29 1.99 7.12 -10.49
N ALA A 30 0.84 7.79 -10.45
CA ALA A 30 0.52 8.76 -9.41
C ALA A 30 -0.10 8.05 -8.20
N SER A 31 0.36 8.40 -7.01
CA SER A 31 -0.22 7.96 -5.74
C SER A 31 -0.27 9.14 -4.77
N ASP A 32 -1.16 9.05 -3.78
CA ASP A 32 -1.23 10.03 -2.68
C ASP A 32 0.11 10.16 -1.96
N ALA A 33 0.82 9.05 -1.81
CA ALA A 33 2.14 9.01 -1.21
C ALA A 33 3.18 9.79 -2.04
N ASN A 34 3.16 9.67 -3.37
CA ASN A 34 4.02 10.50 -4.22
C ASN A 34 3.62 11.98 -4.17
N ALA A 35 2.32 12.30 -4.03
CA ALA A 35 1.83 13.67 -3.94
C ALA A 35 2.28 14.37 -2.63
N VAL A 36 2.17 13.69 -1.48
CA VAL A 36 2.60 14.27 -0.18
C VAL A 36 4.12 14.36 -0.05
N MET A 37 4.85 13.53 -0.77
CA MET A 37 6.32 13.62 -0.84
C MET A 37 6.77 14.76 -1.77
N SER A 38 6.11 14.94 -2.92
CA SER A 38 6.51 15.97 -3.90
C SER A 38 6.22 17.39 -3.43
N ASN A 39 5.15 17.58 -2.65
CA ASN A 39 4.81 18.88 -2.06
C ASN A 39 5.51 19.16 -0.71
N GLY A 40 6.32 18.23 -0.22
CA GLY A 40 7.08 18.38 1.04
C GLY A 40 6.26 18.25 2.33
N THR A 41 5.02 17.75 2.27
CA THR A 41 4.14 17.61 3.45
C THR A 41 4.61 16.48 4.38
N SER A 42 5.25 15.43 3.84
CA SER A 42 5.81 14.34 4.63
C SER A 42 7.23 13.98 4.17
N PRO A 43 8.18 13.79 5.11
CA PRO A 43 9.53 13.34 4.77
C PRO A 43 9.55 11.88 4.26
N CYS A 44 8.54 11.09 4.63
CA CYS A 44 8.45 9.67 4.34
C CYS A 44 7.01 9.28 3.96
N ALA A 45 6.84 8.43 2.95
CA ALA A 45 5.55 7.82 2.64
C ALA A 45 5.73 6.41 2.09
N GLY A 46 4.75 5.54 2.35
CA GLY A 46 4.60 4.22 1.74
C GLY A 46 3.29 4.14 0.97
N CYS A 47 3.20 3.21 0.04
CA CYS A 47 1.97 2.94 -0.72
C CYS A 47 1.50 1.52 -0.42
N LEU A 48 0.25 1.40 0.02
CA LEU A 48 -0.47 0.14 0.18
C LEU A 48 -1.66 0.17 -0.79
N ALA A 49 -1.85 -0.90 -1.57
CA ALA A 49 -2.86 -0.95 -2.62
C ALA A 49 -3.52 -2.32 -2.69
N ILE A 50 -4.73 -2.35 -3.25
CA ILE A 50 -5.45 -3.57 -3.61
C ILE A 50 -5.24 -3.81 -5.11
N PRO A 51 -4.82 -5.01 -5.55
CA PRO A 51 -4.84 -5.38 -6.95
C PRO A 51 -6.27 -5.26 -7.49
N THR A 52 -6.45 -4.42 -8.49
CA THR A 52 -7.76 -4.08 -9.04
C THR A 52 -7.69 -4.04 -10.57
N GLU A 53 -8.81 -4.37 -11.21
CA GLU A 53 -9.01 -4.20 -12.65
C GLU A 53 -9.99 -3.05 -12.91
N ASN A 54 -9.87 -2.42 -14.08
CA ASN A 54 -10.80 -1.39 -14.57
C ASN A 54 -10.91 -0.15 -13.66
N THR A 55 -9.76 0.35 -13.17
CA THR A 55 -9.69 1.61 -12.40
C THR A 55 -10.37 2.76 -13.14
N HIS A 56 -11.07 3.64 -12.42
CA HIS A 56 -11.88 4.74 -12.97
C HIS A 56 -13.17 4.31 -13.72
N GLY A 57 -13.54 3.02 -13.64
CA GLY A 57 -14.78 2.47 -14.19
C GLY A 57 -15.57 1.68 -13.15
N TYR A 58 -16.05 0.50 -13.52
CA TYR A 58 -16.56 -0.49 -12.58
C TYR A 58 -15.40 -1.35 -12.09
N GLU A 59 -14.90 -1.06 -10.90
CA GLU A 59 -13.70 -1.67 -10.37
C GLU A 59 -13.97 -3.08 -9.84
N LEU A 60 -13.01 -3.97 -10.09
CA LEU A 60 -13.08 -5.38 -9.69
C LEU A 60 -11.89 -5.71 -8.82
N VAL A 61 -12.16 -6.24 -7.63
CA VAL A 61 -11.14 -6.70 -6.68
C VAL A 61 -11.44 -8.12 -6.25
N VAL A 62 -10.41 -8.84 -5.81
CA VAL A 62 -10.57 -10.18 -5.22
C VAL A 62 -11.35 -10.07 -3.92
N ASP A 63 -12.26 -11.01 -3.68
CA ASP A 63 -12.99 -11.08 -2.41
C ASP A 63 -12.03 -11.19 -1.22
N GLY A 64 -12.32 -10.45 -0.15
CA GLY A 64 -11.45 -10.32 1.01
C GLY A 64 -10.24 -9.38 0.85
N ALA A 65 -9.95 -8.84 -0.34
CA ALA A 65 -8.78 -7.97 -0.53
C ALA A 65 -8.87 -6.65 0.26
N ILE A 66 -10.08 -6.10 0.41
CA ILE A 66 -10.33 -4.92 1.26
C ILE A 66 -10.00 -5.23 2.72
N GLN A 67 -10.45 -6.39 3.22
CA GLN A 67 -10.15 -6.82 4.60
C GLN A 67 -8.65 -7.05 4.79
N ALA A 68 -7.99 -7.68 3.84
CA ALA A 68 -6.55 -7.91 3.88
C ALA A 68 -5.75 -6.59 3.97
N CYS A 69 -6.13 -5.62 3.15
CA CYS A 69 -5.54 -4.28 3.16
C CYS A 69 -5.78 -3.55 4.48
N ALA A 70 -7.02 -3.58 5.00
CA ALA A 70 -7.38 -2.94 6.26
C ALA A 70 -6.63 -3.53 7.46
N LEU A 71 -6.56 -4.87 7.56
CA LEU A 71 -5.83 -5.55 8.63
C LEU A 71 -4.33 -5.26 8.56
N THR A 72 -3.74 -5.28 7.36
CA THR A 72 -2.34 -4.93 7.13
C THR A 72 -2.03 -3.52 7.61
N LEU A 73 -2.87 -2.54 7.25
CA LEU A 73 -2.69 -1.15 7.68
C LEU A 73 -2.83 -1.00 9.20
N ALA A 74 -3.84 -1.64 9.80
CA ALA A 74 -4.05 -1.59 11.24
C ALA A 74 -2.88 -2.20 12.02
N ASP A 75 -2.39 -3.37 11.60
CA ASP A 75 -1.23 -4.02 12.21
C ASP A 75 0.05 -3.19 12.03
N TYR A 76 0.29 -2.62 10.85
CA TYR A 76 1.42 -1.73 10.61
C TYR A 76 1.40 -0.55 11.57
N LEU A 77 0.28 0.16 11.69
CA LEU A 77 0.15 1.32 12.58
C LEU A 77 0.27 0.96 14.08
N ALA A 78 -0.17 -0.23 14.48
CA ALA A 78 -0.07 -0.71 15.86
C ALA A 78 1.32 -1.23 16.24
N THR A 79 2.20 -1.46 15.27
CA THR A 79 3.55 -2.02 15.45
C THR A 79 4.66 -1.03 15.12
N LEU A 80 4.31 0.24 14.87
CA LEU A 80 5.24 1.36 14.76
C LEU A 80 5.93 1.69 16.10
#